data_AF-A0A162QVH3-F1
#
_entry.id   AF-A0A162QVH3-F1
#
_cell.length_a   1.000
_cell.length_b   1.000
_cell.length_c   1.000
_cell.angle_alpha   90.00
_cell.angle_beta   90.00
_cell.angle_gamma   90.00
#
_symmetry.space_group_name_H-M   'P 1'
#
loop_
_entity.id
_entity.type
_entity.pdbx_description
1 polymer ?
#
loop_
_entity_poly.entity_id
_entity_poly.type
_entity_poly.pdbx_seq_one_letter_code
_entity_poly.pdbx_strand_id
1 'polypeptide(L)'
;MSCQAVPHSFNKPGTAEGRLVGGNLSLVVHLIGTRSSYKTTEKILFLEDVGEQLYSIDRMFHQLKRAGMLDGLAALVLGGFTDNKDTERPFGQTVEELIRDLLKDVSYPVCYGFPVSHEKENFALKVGAKYRLKVGTTKVILEETG
;
A
#
# COMPACT_ATOMS: atom_id res chain seq x y z
N MET A 1 -4.71 -6.60 18.37
CA MET A 1 -5.45 -5.40 17.90
C MET A 1 -6.03 -5.71 16.52
N SER A 2 -7.25 -5.27 16.19
CA SER A 2 -7.88 -5.56 14.89
C SER A 2 -8.50 -4.29 14.31
N CYS A 3 -8.25 -4.04 13.03
CA CYS A 3 -8.71 -2.89 12.27
C CYS A 3 -9.53 -3.38 11.08
N GLN A 4 -10.58 -2.62 10.74
CA GLN A 4 -11.47 -2.95 9.62
C GLN A 4 -11.47 -1.81 8.61
N ALA A 5 -11.63 -2.16 7.34
CA ALA A 5 -11.81 -1.20 6.25
C ALA A 5 -13.00 -1.60 5.39
N VAL A 6 -13.62 -0.59 4.77
CA VAL A 6 -14.65 -0.78 3.76
C VAL A 6 -14.00 -1.39 2.51
N PRO A 7 -14.59 -2.43 1.89
CA PRO A 7 -14.07 -2.98 0.65
C PRO A 7 -14.05 -1.94 -0.47
N HIS A 8 -12.97 -1.93 -1.24
CA HIS A 8 -12.82 -1.12 -2.44
C HIS A 8 -13.03 -1.97 -3.69
N SER A 9 -13.53 -1.37 -4.78
CA SER A 9 -13.81 -2.06 -6.05
C SER A 9 -12.56 -2.66 -6.70
N PHE A 10 -11.39 -2.06 -6.46
CA PHE A 10 -10.10 -2.55 -6.96
C PHE A 10 -9.38 -3.54 -6.04
N ASN A 11 -10.00 -3.94 -4.92
CA ASN A 11 -9.40 -4.92 -4.03
C ASN A 11 -9.12 -6.25 -4.76
N LYS A 12 -7.95 -6.83 -4.46
CA LYS A 12 -7.64 -8.21 -4.81
C LYS A 12 -7.90 -9.10 -3.60
N PRO A 13 -8.97 -9.91 -3.60
CA PRO A 13 -9.37 -10.68 -2.44
C PRO A 13 -8.36 -11.77 -2.10
N GLY A 14 -8.34 -12.17 -0.83
CA GLY A 14 -7.49 -13.25 -0.34
C GLY A 14 -7.14 -13.08 1.13
N THR A 15 -6.30 -13.98 1.65
CA THR A 15 -5.82 -13.93 3.02
C THR A 15 -4.33 -14.17 3.04
N ALA A 16 -3.62 -13.35 3.81
CA ALA A 16 -2.18 -13.44 3.97
C ALA A 16 -1.78 -13.10 5.40
N GLU A 17 -0.64 -13.61 5.82
CA GLU A 17 -0.03 -13.28 7.11
C GLU A 17 1.44 -12.95 6.87
N GLY A 18 1.93 -11.93 7.56
CA GLY A 18 3.32 -11.51 7.43
C GLY A 18 3.66 -10.41 8.42
N ARG A 19 4.96 -10.11 8.53
CA ARG A 19 5.38 -8.90 9.26
C ARG A 19 4.99 -7.67 8.44
N LEU A 20 4.44 -6.67 9.11
CA LEU A 20 4.09 -5.39 8.50
C LEU A 20 5.36 -4.55 8.31
N VAL A 21 5.57 -4.05 7.10
CA VAL A 21 6.65 -3.13 6.72
C VAL A 21 6.08 -2.03 5.82
N GLY A 22 6.82 -0.93 5.65
CA GLY A 22 6.39 0.19 4.81
C GLY A 22 6.16 1.47 5.61
N GLY A 23 5.26 2.32 5.12
CA GLY A 23 5.11 3.69 5.59
C GLY A 23 4.72 4.63 4.46
N ASN A 24 5.15 5.87 4.60
CA ASN A 24 5.03 6.87 3.56
C ASN A 24 5.76 6.44 2.27
N LEU A 25 5.07 6.44 1.13
CA LEU A 25 5.56 5.96 -0.16
C LEU A 25 6.86 6.68 -0.56
N SER A 26 6.87 8.01 -0.49
CA SER A 26 8.07 8.79 -0.83
C SER A 26 9.27 8.35 0.01
N LEU A 27 9.12 8.21 1.33
CA LEU A 27 10.20 7.78 2.22
C LEU A 27 10.67 6.36 1.90
N VAL A 28 9.75 5.42 1.67
CA VAL A 28 10.10 4.03 1.28
C VAL A 28 10.94 4.03 0.00
N VAL A 29 10.56 4.84 -1.00
CA VAL A 29 11.29 4.95 -2.26
C VAL A 29 12.68 5.57 -2.09
N HIS A 30 12.83 6.59 -1.23
CA HIS A 30 14.13 7.22 -0.96
C HIS A 30 15.12 6.28 -0.27
N LEU A 31 14.65 5.21 0.39
CA LEU A 31 15.51 4.22 1.04
C LEU A 31 16.04 3.14 0.10
N ILE A 32 15.53 3.05 -1.13
CA ILE A 32 15.94 2.04 -2.11
C ILE A 32 17.44 2.13 -2.39
N GLY A 33 18.11 0.98 -2.31
CA GLY A 33 19.56 0.89 -2.53
C GLY A 33 20.43 1.26 -1.33
N THR A 34 19.83 1.71 -0.22
CA THR A 34 20.55 1.97 1.03
C THR A 34 20.57 0.74 1.94
N ARG A 35 21.40 0.77 3.00
CA ARG A 35 21.40 -0.27 4.06
C ARG A 35 20.09 -0.34 4.83
N SER A 36 19.29 0.72 4.77
CA SER A 36 17.99 0.85 5.44
C SER A 36 16.82 0.47 4.54
N SER A 37 17.07 0.02 3.30
CA SER A 37 16.02 -0.44 2.39
C SER A 37 15.22 -1.59 3.00
N TYR A 38 13.90 -1.55 2.84
CA TYR A 38 13.03 -2.62 3.33
C TYR A 38 13.25 -3.92 2.54
N LYS A 39 13.25 -5.04 3.27
CA LYS A 39 13.08 -6.38 2.68
C LYS A 39 11.60 -6.73 2.72
N THR A 40 10.97 -6.84 1.56
CA THR A 40 9.51 -6.90 1.44
C THR A 40 8.97 -8.29 1.07
N THR A 41 9.82 -9.20 0.58
CA THR A 41 9.44 -10.58 0.29
C THR A 41 8.83 -11.27 1.53
N GLU A 42 7.67 -11.91 1.33
CA GLU A 42 6.84 -12.54 2.37
C GLU A 42 6.38 -11.57 3.49
N LYS A 43 6.36 -10.25 3.21
CA LYS A 43 5.86 -9.23 4.12
C LYS A 43 4.52 -8.68 3.68
N ILE A 44 3.81 -8.09 4.63
CA ILE A 44 2.70 -7.20 4.33
C ILE A 44 3.32 -5.81 4.16
N LEU A 45 3.33 -5.31 2.94
CA LEU A 45 3.79 -3.95 2.66
C LEU A 45 2.59 -3.00 2.81
N PHE A 46 2.73 -1.92 3.59
CA PHE A 46 1.75 -0.84 3.62
C PHE A 46 2.34 0.45 3.06
N LEU A 47 1.57 1.16 2.25
CA LEU A 47 1.98 2.41 1.61
C LEU A 47 0.86 3.45 1.71
N GLU A 48 1.22 4.67 2.07
CA GLU A 48 0.35 5.85 2.10
C GLU A 48 1.18 7.08 1.68
N ASP A 49 0.55 8.18 1.27
CA ASP A 49 1.29 9.44 1.04
C ASP A 49 0.37 10.66 1.09
N VAL A 50 0.96 11.86 1.18
CA VAL A 50 0.22 13.13 1.25
C VAL A 50 0.89 14.23 0.45
N GLY A 51 0.09 15.00 -0.31
CA GLY A 51 0.55 16.22 -0.97
C GLY A 51 1.36 16.00 -2.25
N GLU A 52 1.43 14.75 -2.72
CA GLU A 52 2.22 14.32 -3.87
C GLU A 52 1.54 14.63 -5.21
N GLN A 53 2.35 14.72 -6.27
CA GLN A 53 1.85 14.86 -7.63
C GLN A 53 1.47 13.49 -8.21
N LEU A 54 0.40 13.39 -8.99
CA LEU A 54 -0.04 12.12 -9.59
C LEU A 54 1.08 11.42 -10.39
N TYR A 55 1.84 12.18 -11.19
CA TYR A 55 2.98 11.64 -11.93
C TYR A 55 4.16 11.21 -11.04
N SER A 56 4.30 11.83 -9.85
CA SER A 56 5.32 11.42 -8.88
C SER A 56 4.96 10.07 -8.28
N ILE A 57 3.69 9.89 -7.89
CA ILE A 57 3.16 8.62 -7.39
C ILE A 57 3.36 7.52 -8.44
N ASP A 58 3.03 7.79 -9.71
CA ASP A 58 3.28 6.85 -10.81
C ASP A 58 4.72 6.36 -10.86
N ARG A 59 5.64 7.32 -10.92
CA ARG A 59 7.07 7.08 -11.02
C ARG A 59 7.59 6.30 -9.81
N MET A 60 7.10 6.63 -8.61
CA MET A 60 7.48 5.97 -7.36
C MET A 60 7.03 4.50 -7.34
N PHE A 61 5.81 4.20 -7.77
CA PHE A 61 5.33 2.82 -7.90
C PHE A 61 6.11 2.02 -8.93
N HIS A 62 6.44 2.62 -10.08
CA HIS A 62 7.33 2.01 -11.07
C HIS A 62 8.73 1.76 -10.50
N GLN A 63 9.26 2.66 -9.68
CA GLN A 63 10.56 2.45 -9.02
C GLN A 63 10.51 1.29 -8.03
N LEU A 64 9.47 1.16 -7.21
CA LEU A 64 9.26 0.01 -6.32
C LEU A 64 9.22 -1.31 -7.10
N LYS A 65 8.47 -1.33 -8.21
CA LYS A 65 8.38 -2.50 -9.10
C LYS A 65 9.75 -2.88 -9.67
N ARG A 66 10.49 -1.91 -10.21
CA ARG A 66 11.82 -2.14 -10.79
C ARG A 66 12.88 -2.52 -9.75
N ALA A 67 12.70 -2.11 -8.49
CA ALA A 67 13.55 -2.51 -7.38
C ALA A 67 13.23 -3.91 -6.83
N GLY A 68 12.20 -4.59 -7.37
CA GLY A 68 11.74 -5.90 -6.91
C GLY A 68 11.04 -5.86 -5.55
N MET A 69 10.69 -4.67 -5.04
CA MET A 69 10.05 -4.53 -3.73
C MET A 69 8.59 -4.96 -3.72
N LEU A 70 7.97 -5.07 -4.89
CA LEU A 70 6.62 -5.59 -5.05
C LEU A 70 6.61 -7.11 -5.35
N ASP A 71 7.79 -7.73 -5.48
CA ASP A 71 7.88 -9.13 -5.85
C ASP A 71 7.75 -10.02 -4.60
N GLY A 72 6.86 -11.01 -4.67
CA GLY A 72 6.68 -12.01 -3.61
C GLY A 72 6.20 -11.43 -2.28
N LEU A 73 5.44 -10.33 -2.29
CA LEU A 73 4.76 -9.85 -1.09
C LEU A 73 3.80 -10.91 -0.54
N ALA A 74 3.62 -10.94 0.78
CA ALA A 74 2.51 -11.68 1.37
C ALA A 74 1.19 -10.96 1.06
N ALA A 75 1.15 -9.64 1.20
CA ALA A 75 0.04 -8.78 0.79
C ALA A 75 0.49 -7.32 0.65
N LEU A 76 -0.33 -6.52 -0.02
CA LEU A 76 -0.18 -5.07 -0.12
C LEU A 76 -1.39 -4.36 0.50
N VAL A 77 -1.13 -3.36 1.33
CA VAL A 77 -2.15 -2.48 1.93
C VAL A 77 -1.87 -1.05 1.48
N LEU A 78 -2.80 -0.45 0.76
CA LEU A 78 -2.74 0.93 0.34
C LEU A 78 -3.62 1.74 1.27
N GLY A 79 -2.99 2.64 2.01
CA GLY A 79 -3.65 3.61 2.88
C GLY A 79 -4.23 4.79 2.09
N GLY A 80 -4.39 5.92 2.75
CA GLY A 80 -4.84 7.14 2.11
C GLY A 80 -3.73 7.81 1.30
N PHE A 81 -4.02 8.13 0.03
CA PHE A 81 -3.24 9.08 -0.76
C PHE A 81 -4.01 10.40 -0.77
N THR A 82 -3.62 11.35 0.08
CA THR A 82 -4.42 12.55 0.38
C THR A 82 -3.78 13.83 -0.15
N ASP A 83 -4.58 14.87 -0.39
CA ASP A 83 -4.10 16.16 -0.93
C ASP A 83 -3.25 16.05 -2.21
N ASN A 84 -3.53 15.04 -3.02
CA ASN A 84 -2.79 14.82 -4.26
C ASN A 84 -3.03 15.99 -5.23
N LYS A 85 -1.98 16.34 -5.95
CA LYS A 85 -1.99 17.44 -6.91
C LYS A 85 -1.88 16.88 -8.33
N ASP A 86 -2.54 17.55 -9.25
CA ASP A 86 -2.38 17.32 -10.68
C ASP A 86 -1.68 18.54 -11.32
N THR A 87 -1.27 18.38 -12.58
CA THR A 87 -0.68 19.45 -13.38
C THR A 87 -1.74 20.17 -14.22
N GLU A 88 -1.36 21.29 -14.87
CA GLU A 88 -2.25 22.04 -15.77
C GLU A 88 -2.83 21.17 -16.89
N ARG A 89 -2.05 20.17 -17.35
CA ARG A 89 -2.55 19.12 -18.22
C ARG A 89 -2.96 17.95 -17.34
N PRO A 90 -4.24 17.55 -17.34
CA PRO A 90 -4.68 16.45 -16.49
C PRO A 90 -3.87 15.19 -16.75
N PHE A 91 -3.46 14.51 -15.68
CA PHE A 91 -2.78 13.22 -15.80
C PHE A 91 -3.68 12.16 -16.46
N GLY A 92 -4.99 12.26 -16.24
CA GLY A 92 -6.01 11.44 -16.91
C GLY A 92 -6.33 10.12 -16.22
N GLN A 93 -5.76 9.85 -15.04
CA GLN A 93 -6.06 8.69 -14.20
C GLN A 93 -6.03 9.07 -12.72
N THR A 94 -6.81 8.38 -11.89
CA THR A 94 -6.66 8.49 -10.42
C THR A 94 -5.48 7.68 -9.91
N VAL A 95 -5.07 7.92 -8.66
CA VAL A 95 -4.00 7.14 -8.00
C VAL A 95 -4.36 5.66 -7.94
N GLU A 96 -5.60 5.34 -7.61
CA GLU A 96 -6.07 3.96 -7.48
C GLU A 96 -6.08 3.23 -8.83
N GLU A 97 -6.47 3.92 -9.90
CA GLU A 97 -6.46 3.38 -11.27
C GLU A 97 -5.04 3.07 -11.73
N LEU A 98 -4.12 4.00 -11.47
CA LEU A 98 -2.70 3.84 -11.76
C LEU A 98 -2.12 2.62 -11.06
N ILE A 99 -2.36 2.52 -9.75
CA ILE A 99 -1.81 1.43 -8.94
C ILE A 99 -2.46 0.11 -9.37
N ARG A 100 -3.77 0.09 -9.67
CA ARG A 100 -4.46 -1.09 -10.22
C ARG A 100 -3.78 -1.58 -11.50
N ASP A 101 -3.49 -0.69 -12.44
CA ASP A 101 -2.89 -1.05 -13.72
C ASP A 101 -1.46 -1.60 -13.55
N LEU A 102 -0.69 -1.04 -12.60
CA LEU A 102 0.65 -1.51 -12.26
C LEU A 102 0.65 -2.90 -11.61
N LEU A 103 -0.35 -3.18 -10.78
CA LEU A 103 -0.48 -4.39 -9.95
C LEU A 103 -1.32 -5.50 -10.58
N LYS A 104 -1.83 -5.33 -11.81
CA LYS A 104 -2.75 -6.30 -12.46
C LYS A 104 -2.24 -7.76 -12.44
N ASP A 105 -0.93 -7.95 -12.53
CA ASP A 105 -0.30 -9.27 -12.67
C ASP A 105 0.18 -9.89 -11.33
N VAL A 106 -0.01 -9.20 -10.21
CA VAL A 106 0.46 -9.71 -8.90
C VAL A 106 -0.44 -10.82 -8.38
N SER A 107 0.08 -11.81 -7.65
CA SER A 107 -0.72 -12.95 -7.17
C SER A 107 -1.25 -12.79 -5.74
N TYR A 108 -0.71 -11.86 -4.96
CA TYR A 108 -1.04 -11.66 -3.55
C TYR A 108 -2.27 -10.77 -3.34
N PRO A 109 -2.90 -10.80 -2.13
CA PRO A 109 -4.02 -9.92 -1.80
C PRO A 109 -3.62 -8.45 -1.76
N VAL A 110 -4.49 -7.58 -2.25
CA VAL A 110 -4.30 -6.12 -2.26
C VAL A 110 -5.53 -5.44 -1.67
N CYS A 111 -5.31 -4.62 -0.64
CA CYS A 111 -6.32 -3.75 -0.06
C CYS A 111 -6.08 -2.31 -0.49
N TYR A 112 -7.11 -1.66 -1.04
CA TYR A 112 -7.14 -0.22 -1.30
C TYR A 112 -7.94 0.50 -0.21
N GLY A 113 -7.63 1.77 0.03
CA GLY A 113 -8.41 2.65 0.91
C GLY A 113 -8.45 2.19 2.36
N PHE A 114 -7.36 1.58 2.86
CA PHE A 114 -7.29 1.22 4.27
C PHE A 114 -7.22 2.50 5.12
N PRO A 115 -7.94 2.61 6.27
CA PRO A 115 -8.04 3.82 7.08
C PRO A 115 -6.76 4.09 7.91
N VAL A 116 -5.64 4.18 7.21
CA VAL A 116 -4.33 4.56 7.73
C VAL A 116 -3.84 5.65 6.80
N SER A 117 -3.95 6.88 7.27
CA SER A 117 -3.66 8.09 6.50
C SER A 117 -3.36 9.27 7.43
N HIS A 118 -3.17 10.44 6.84
CA HIS A 118 -3.07 11.72 7.54
C HIS A 118 -4.43 12.31 7.98
N GLU A 119 -5.54 11.58 7.79
CA GLU A 119 -6.88 12.03 8.15
C GLU A 119 -7.28 11.64 9.59
N LYS A 120 -8.49 12.06 9.99
CA LYS A 120 -9.00 11.97 11.36
C LYS A 120 -9.15 10.52 11.86
N GLU A 121 -9.39 9.57 10.96
CA GLU A 121 -9.35 8.13 11.26
C GLU A 121 -7.99 7.57 10.84
N ASN A 122 -7.04 7.57 11.78
CA ASN A 122 -5.71 7.02 11.57
C ASN A 122 -5.45 5.90 12.57
N PHE A 123 -5.49 4.64 12.11
CA PHE A 123 -5.15 3.51 12.95
C PHE A 123 -3.63 3.39 13.11
N ALA A 124 -3.16 3.42 14.36
CA ALA A 124 -1.76 3.17 14.67
C ALA A 124 -1.39 1.72 14.32
N LEU A 125 -0.56 1.54 13.28
CA LEU A 125 0.00 0.25 12.91
C LEU A 125 1.40 0.07 13.51
N LYS A 126 1.65 -1.11 14.10
CA LYS A 126 2.96 -1.45 14.67
C LYS A 126 3.86 -2.04 13.59
N VAL A 127 4.69 -1.21 12.98
CA VAL A 127 5.68 -1.67 12.00
C VAL A 127 6.61 -2.71 12.63
N GLY A 128 6.80 -3.83 11.95
CA GLY A 128 7.59 -4.97 12.41
C GLY A 128 6.81 -6.07 13.14
N ALA A 129 5.60 -5.77 13.64
CA ALA A 129 4.71 -6.79 14.20
C ALA A 129 4.12 -7.67 13.09
N LYS A 130 3.66 -8.87 13.46
CA LYS A 130 2.97 -9.79 12.55
C LYS A 130 1.50 -9.43 12.48
N TYR A 131 0.97 -9.43 11.27
CA TYR A 131 -0.45 -9.21 11.02
C TYR A 131 -0.99 -10.26 10.06
N ARG A 132 -2.28 -10.54 10.19
CA ARG A 132 -3.10 -11.27 9.21
C ARG A 132 -4.01 -10.27 8.50
N LEU A 133 -3.87 -10.18 7.19
CA LEU A 133 -4.78 -9.43 6.32
C LEU A 133 -5.79 -10.41 5.70
N LYS A 134 -7.07 -10.09 5.81
CA LYS A 134 -8.16 -10.76 5.10
C LYS A 134 -8.90 -9.73 4.25
N VAL A 135 -8.74 -9.81 2.94
CA VAL A 135 -9.44 -8.98 1.95
C VAL A 135 -10.66 -9.76 1.47
N GLY A 136 -11.83 -9.44 2.01
CA GLY A 136 -13.12 -10.00 1.59
C GLY A 136 -13.92 -9.02 0.73
N THR A 137 -15.01 -9.53 0.15
CA THR A 137 -15.94 -8.74 -0.66
C THR A 137 -16.82 -7.81 0.19
N THR A 138 -17.09 -8.18 1.44
CA THR A 138 -17.95 -7.43 2.36
C THR A 138 -17.19 -6.70 3.45
N LYS A 139 -15.96 -7.13 3.77
CA LYS A 139 -15.09 -6.49 4.75
C LYS A 139 -13.62 -6.80 4.50
N VAL A 140 -12.77 -5.85 4.87
CA VAL A 140 -11.33 -6.07 5.02
C VAL A 140 -10.99 -6.05 6.50
N ILE A 141 -10.15 -6.99 6.94
CA ILE A 141 -9.67 -7.06 8.32
C ILE A 141 -8.15 -7.15 8.32
N LEU A 142 -7.50 -6.31 9.13
CA LEU A 142 -6.09 -6.41 9.46
C LEU A 142 -5.96 -6.65 10.97
N GLU A 143 -5.48 -7.82 11.35
CA GLU A 143 -5.40 -8.26 12.74
C GLU A 143 -3.95 -8.52 13.14
N GLU A 144 -3.50 -7.91 14.24
CA GLU A 144 -2.19 -8.21 14.85
C GLU A 144 -2.21 -9.63 15.41
N THR A 145 -1.28 -10.46 14.96
CA THR A 145 -1.15 -11.87 15.36
C THR A 145 0.15 -12.07 16.13
N GLY A 146 0.05 -12.29 17.44
CA GLY A 146 1.22 -12.51 18.31
C GLY A 146 1.13 -11.75 19.61
#